data_AF-A0A5Z0FAH3-F1
#
_entry.id   AF-A0A5Z0FAH3-F1
#
_cell.length_a   1.000
_cell.length_b   1.000
_cell.length_c   1.000
_cell.angle_alpha   90.00
_cell.angle_beta   90.00
_cell.angle_gamma   90.00
#
_symmetry.space_group_name_H-M   'P 1'
#
loop_
_entity.id
_entity.type
_entity.pdbx_description
1 polymer ?
#
loop_
_entity_poly.entity_id
_entity_poly.type
_entity_poly.pdbx_seq_one_letter_code
_entity_poly.pdbx_strand_id
1 'polypeptide(L)'
;GLFVAKYLNALFNGWVVVGMLIFGGVVFILIELAHKNKQYRINSLEEISFKQAFCIGIFQSLAMIPGTSRSGASIIGGLLLGFNRKVAAEFSFLLAIPTMIIATAYSIYKEPELL
;
A
#
# COMPACT_ATOMS: atom_id res chain seq x y z
N GLY A 1 1.78 1.98 -12.56
CA GLY A 1 3.22 1.92 -12.26
C GLY A 1 4.15 1.95 -13.46
N LEU A 2 3.87 1.15 -14.49
CA LEU A 2 4.71 1.06 -15.70
C LEU A 2 5.10 2.44 -16.30
N PHE A 3 4.15 3.37 -16.37
CA PHE A 3 4.35 4.72 -16.96
C PHE A 3 5.11 5.70 -16.06
N VAL A 4 5.09 5.48 -14.73
CA VAL A 4 5.62 6.44 -13.74
C VAL A 4 7.00 6.01 -13.21
N ALA A 5 7.37 4.75 -13.41
CA ALA A 5 8.61 4.15 -12.92
C ALA A 5 9.88 4.96 -13.26
N LYS A 6 9.96 5.52 -14.47
CA LYS A 6 11.12 6.32 -14.91
C LYS A 6 11.32 7.61 -14.10
N TYR A 7 10.24 8.27 -13.69
CA TYR A 7 10.28 9.49 -12.89
C TYR A 7 10.61 9.19 -11.42
N LEU A 8 10.21 8.02 -10.92
CA LEU A 8 10.42 7.62 -9.54
C LEU A 8 11.87 7.23 -9.23
N ASN A 9 12.62 6.78 -10.25
CA ASN A 9 14.06 6.55 -10.10
C ASN A 9 14.83 7.81 -9.70
N ALA A 10 14.35 9.00 -10.11
CA ALA A 10 14.93 10.27 -9.68
C ALA A 10 14.68 10.56 -8.18
N LEU A 11 13.67 9.93 -7.57
CA LEU A 11 13.36 10.03 -6.15
C LEU A 11 14.09 8.97 -5.32
N PHE A 12 14.86 8.08 -5.94
CA PHE A 12 15.55 6.99 -5.25
C PHE A 12 16.80 7.54 -4.53
N ASN A 13 16.56 8.11 -3.36
CA ASN A 13 17.60 8.64 -2.47
C ASN A 13 17.29 8.19 -1.03
N GLY A 14 18.32 7.82 -0.27
CA GLY A 14 18.17 7.36 1.11
C GLY A 14 17.40 8.34 2.01
N TRP A 15 17.55 9.65 1.80
CA TRP A 15 16.80 10.67 2.54
C TRP A 15 15.30 10.63 2.24
N VAL A 16 14.92 10.40 0.98
CA VAL A 16 13.52 10.24 0.58
C VAL A 16 12.94 9.00 1.24
N VAL A 17 13.70 7.90 1.25
CA VAL A 17 13.27 6.63 1.85
C VAL A 17 12.98 6.80 3.35
N VAL A 18 13.91 7.40 4.09
CA VAL A 18 13.76 7.68 5.52
C VAL A 18 12.58 8.63 5.77
N GLY A 19 12.47 9.70 4.97
CA GLY A 19 11.36 10.66 5.08
C GLY A 19 9.99 9.99 4.90
N MET A 20 9.84 9.13 3.88
CA MET A 20 8.59 8.42 3.62
C MET A 20 8.26 7.37 4.70
N LEU A 21 9.27 6.71 5.28
CA LEU A 21 9.09 5.80 6.42
C LEU A 21 8.53 6.53 7.65
N ILE A 22 9.15 7.66 8.02
CA ILE A 22 8.70 8.49 9.15
C ILE A 22 7.29 9.02 8.86
N PHE A 23 7.07 9.55 7.66
CA PHE A 23 5.76 10.06 7.25
C PHE A 23 4.68 8.99 7.34
N GLY A 24 4.93 7.79 6.80
CA GLY A 24 3.99 6.67 6.88
C GLY A 24 3.65 6.28 8.32
N GLY A 25 4.66 6.25 9.22
CA GLY A 25 4.45 6.02 10.65
C GLY A 25 3.59 7.09 11.32
N VAL A 26 3.84 8.37 11.03
CA VAL A 26 3.03 9.49 11.53
C VAL A 26 1.59 9.37 11.04
N VAL A 27 1.37 9.08 9.76
CA VAL A 27 0.02 8.90 9.20
C VAL A 27 -0.73 7.76 9.89
N PHE A 28 -0.06 6.64 10.18
CA PHE A 28 -0.66 5.54 10.93
C PHE A 28 -1.12 5.98 12.32
N ILE A 29 -0.27 6.69 13.05
CA ILE A 29 -0.60 7.20 14.40
C ILE A 29 -1.80 8.17 14.33
N LEU A 30 -1.81 9.08 13.35
CA LEU A 30 -2.91 10.03 13.19
C LEU A 30 -4.24 9.34 12.89
N ILE A 31 -4.24 8.33 12.01
CA ILE A 31 -5.45 7.57 11.68
C ILE A 31 -5.94 6.78 12.89
N GLU A 32 -5.03 6.16 13.63
CA GLU A 32 -5.30 5.41 14.85
C GLU A 32 -5.96 6.30 15.91
N LEU A 33 -5.40 7.49 16.15
CA LEU A 33 -5.96 8.48 17.06
C LEU A 33 -7.34 8.98 16.60
N ALA A 34 -7.51 9.22 15.30
CA ALA A 34 -8.78 9.67 14.73
C ALA A 34 -9.89 8.60 14.76
N HIS A 35 -9.52 7.32 14.76
CA HIS A 35 -10.45 6.19 14.77
C HIS A 35 -10.71 5.58 16.15
N LYS A 36 -10.05 6.06 17.21
CA LYS A 36 -10.14 5.50 18.57
C LYS A 36 -11.57 5.36 19.11
N ASN A 37 -12.52 6.16 18.61
CA ASN A 37 -13.93 6.15 19.03
C ASN A 37 -14.93 5.93 17.86
N LYS A 38 -14.47 5.49 16.69
CA LYS A 38 -15.34 5.26 15.52
C LYS A 38 -15.57 3.77 15.33
N GLN A 39 -16.82 3.38 15.09
CA GLN A 39 -17.12 2.02 14.62
C GLN A 39 -16.67 1.87 13.17
N TYR A 40 -15.91 0.82 12.90
CA TYR A 40 -15.59 0.40 11.55
C TYR A 40 -16.84 -0.19 10.89
N ARG A 41 -17.08 0.17 9.62
CA ARG A 41 -18.27 -0.23 8.89
C ARG A 41 -18.13 -1.59 8.22
N ILE A 42 -16.91 -1.95 7.84
CA ILE A 42 -16.60 -3.20 7.15
C ILE A 42 -15.82 -4.10 8.11
N ASN A 43 -16.41 -5.24 8.46
CA ASN A 43 -15.88 -6.13 9.49
C ASN A 43 -15.42 -7.50 9.00
N SER A 44 -15.70 -7.83 7.74
CA SER A 44 -15.24 -9.03 7.07
C SER A 44 -14.74 -8.73 5.65
N LEU A 45 -14.03 -9.68 5.02
CA LEU A 45 -13.55 -9.53 3.65
C LEU A 45 -14.70 -9.60 2.63
N GLU A 46 -15.76 -10.33 2.95
CA GLU A 46 -16.92 -10.57 2.07
C GLU A 46 -17.78 -9.31 1.90
N GLU A 47 -17.72 -8.39 2.87
CA GLU A 47 -18.42 -7.10 2.83
C GLU A 47 -17.73 -6.08 1.91
N ILE A 48 -16.53 -6.37 1.39
CA ILE A 48 -15.75 -5.45 0.57
C ILE A 48 -16.37 -5.35 -0.83
N SER A 49 -16.84 -4.14 -1.16
CA SER A 49 -17.29 -3.85 -2.52
C SER A 49 -16.10 -3.73 -3.50
N PHE A 50 -16.35 -4.05 -4.78
CA PHE A 50 -15.37 -3.84 -5.86
C PHE A 50 -14.85 -2.40 -5.93
N LYS A 51 -15.70 -1.42 -5.65
CA LYS A 51 -15.29 -0.01 -5.62
C LYS A 51 -14.25 0.26 -4.52
N GLN A 52 -14.46 -0.29 -3.32
CA GLN A 52 -13.48 -0.15 -2.23
C GLN A 52 -12.18 -0.87 -2.57
N ALA A 53 -12.25 -2.09 -3.09
CA ALA A 53 -11.07 -2.85 -3.54
C ALA A 53 -10.24 -2.06 -4.58
N PHE A 54 -10.91 -1.48 -5.58
CA PHE A 54 -10.27 -0.63 -6.58
C PHE A 54 -9.63 0.62 -5.97
N CYS A 55 -10.33 1.31 -5.06
CA CYS A 55 -9.77 2.45 -4.34
C CYS A 55 -8.52 2.07 -3.54
N ILE A 56 -8.50 0.91 -2.87
CA ILE A 56 -7.31 0.43 -2.15
C ILE A 56 -6.14 0.18 -3.13
N GLY A 57 -6.41 -0.32 -4.34
CA GLY A 57 -5.40 -0.44 -5.40
C GLY A 57 -4.79 0.92 -5.80
N ILE A 58 -5.61 1.98 -5.85
CA ILE A 58 -5.12 3.34 -6.08
C ILE A 58 -4.22 3.79 -4.92
N PHE A 59 -4.63 3.57 -3.66
CA PHE A 59 -3.78 3.86 -2.50
C PHE A 59 -2.47 3.07 -2.54
N GLN A 60 -2.50 1.78 -2.88
CA GLN A 60 -1.30 0.95 -3.02
C GLN A 60 -0.37 1.48 -4.11
N SER A 61 -0.89 2.16 -5.13
CA SER A 61 -0.05 2.76 -6.19
C SER A 61 0.88 3.84 -5.64
N LEU A 62 0.57 4.46 -4.49
CA LEU A 62 1.46 5.39 -3.80
C LEU A 62 2.73 4.71 -3.28
N ALA A 63 2.70 3.38 -3.09
CA ALA A 63 3.86 2.59 -2.68
C ALA A 63 5.01 2.60 -3.70
N MET A 64 4.75 3.13 -4.90
CA MET A 64 5.77 3.35 -5.90
C MET A 64 6.77 4.45 -5.54
N ILE A 65 6.43 5.35 -4.62
CA ILE A 65 7.36 6.35 -4.10
C ILE A 65 8.37 5.63 -3.19
N PRO A 66 9.69 5.73 -3.44
CA PRO A 66 10.70 5.02 -2.66
C PRO A 66 10.56 5.26 -1.15
N GLY A 67 10.59 4.18 -0.38
CA GLY A 67 10.39 4.19 1.08
C GLY A 67 8.95 4.21 1.55
N THR A 68 7.97 4.35 0.66
CA THR A 68 6.57 4.15 1.00
C THR A 68 6.30 2.67 1.20
N SER A 69 5.80 2.29 2.37
CA SER A 69 5.42 0.91 2.64
C SER A 69 4.20 0.50 1.82
N ARG A 70 4.33 -0.56 1.00
CA ARG A 70 3.21 -1.12 0.22
C ARG A 70 2.05 -1.51 1.12
N SER A 71 2.31 -2.32 2.14
CA SER A 71 1.30 -2.74 3.10
C SER A 71 0.74 -1.54 3.87
N GLY A 72 1.59 -0.57 4.21
CA GLY A 72 1.14 0.66 4.87
C GLY A 72 0.12 1.42 4.03
N ALA A 73 0.42 1.66 2.75
CA ALA A 73 -0.45 2.40 1.84
C ALA A 73 -1.81 1.71 1.64
N SER A 74 -1.85 0.39 1.45
CA SER A 74 -3.09 -0.38 1.31
C SER A 74 -3.89 -0.46 2.61
N ILE A 75 -3.24 -0.67 3.76
CA ILE A 75 -3.91 -0.70 5.08
C ILE A 75 -4.52 0.67 5.39
N ILE A 76 -3.74 1.76 5.21
CA ILE A 76 -4.22 3.13 5.39
C ILE A 76 -5.43 3.40 4.48
N GLY A 77 -5.36 2.99 3.21
CA GLY A 77 -6.49 3.09 2.29
C GLY A 77 -7.74 2.35 2.80
N GLY A 78 -7.57 1.13 3.31
CA GLY A 78 -8.66 0.35 3.90
C GLY A 78 -9.28 1.02 5.14
N LEU A 79 -8.44 1.51 6.06
CA LEU A 79 -8.89 2.22 7.25
C LEU A 79 -9.67 3.50 6.89
N LEU A 80 -9.20 4.28 5.92
CA LEU A 80 -9.89 5.47 5.43
C LEU A 80 -11.24 5.16 4.76
N LEU A 81 -11.37 3.97 4.16
CA LEU A 81 -12.62 3.47 3.58
C LEU A 81 -13.53 2.78 4.62
N GLY A 82 -13.15 2.78 5.89
CA GLY A 82 -13.95 2.29 7.01
C GLY A 82 -13.80 0.80 7.32
N PHE A 83 -12.75 0.16 6.83
CA PHE A 83 -12.43 -1.23 7.17
C PHE A 83 -11.88 -1.28 8.58
N ASN A 84 -12.22 -2.32 9.32
CA ASN A 84 -11.50 -2.60 10.56
C ASN A 84 -10.04 -2.99 10.25
N ARG A 85 -9.18 -2.87 11.26
CA ARG A 85 -7.74 -3.10 11.11
C ARG A 85 -7.40 -4.49 10.59
N LYS A 86 -8.13 -5.49 11.07
CA LYS A 86 -7.91 -6.89 10.71
C LYS A 86 -8.21 -7.11 9.22
N VAL A 87 -9.39 -6.66 8.76
CA VAL A 87 -9.82 -6.76 7.36
C VAL A 87 -8.89 -5.96 6.45
N ALA A 88 -8.49 -4.75 6.84
CA ALA A 88 -7.55 -3.94 6.06
C ALA A 88 -6.18 -4.63 5.89
N ALA A 89 -5.67 -5.26 6.95
CA ALA A 89 -4.43 -6.03 6.91
C ALA A 89 -4.56 -7.30 6.06
N GLU A 90 -5.63 -8.09 6.25
CA GLU A 90 -5.90 -9.30 5.47
C GLU A 90 -6.04 -8.99 3.98
N PHE A 91 -6.83 -7.97 3.63
CA PHE A 91 -6.98 -7.52 2.25
C PHE A 91 -5.64 -7.07 1.66
N SER A 92 -4.85 -6.31 2.42
CA SER A 92 -3.52 -5.89 2.00
C SER A 92 -2.57 -7.07 1.74
N PHE A 93 -2.62 -8.13 2.55
CA PHE A 93 -1.81 -9.32 2.32
C PHE A 93 -2.29 -10.11 1.09
N LEU A 94 -3.60 -10.26 0.90
CA LEU A 94 -4.15 -10.89 -0.29
C LEU A 94 -3.77 -10.13 -1.56
N LEU A 95 -3.86 -8.80 -1.54
CA LEU A 95 -3.47 -7.94 -2.65
C LEU A 95 -1.95 -8.02 -2.94
N ALA A 96 -1.12 -8.24 -1.91
CA ALA A 96 0.31 -8.38 -2.06
C ALA A 96 0.73 -9.60 -2.90
N ILE A 97 -0.03 -10.70 -2.85
CA ILE A 97 0.31 -11.95 -3.54
C ILE A 97 0.44 -11.73 -5.06
N PRO A 98 -0.62 -11.32 -5.80
CA PRO A 98 -0.52 -11.14 -7.24
C PRO A 98 0.42 -9.98 -7.60
N THR A 99 0.44 -8.92 -6.80
CA THR A 99 1.25 -7.73 -7.11
C THR A 99 2.75 -7.99 -6.99
N MET A 100 3.18 -8.74 -5.97
CA MET A 100 4.59 -9.12 -5.82
C MET A 100 5.01 -10.17 -6.84
N ILE A 101 4.15 -11.14 -7.16
CA ILE A 101 4.45 -12.11 -8.22
C ILE A 101 4.71 -11.38 -9.53
N ILE A 102 3.81 -10.48 -9.94
CA ILE A 102 3.97 -9.71 -11.18
C ILE A 102 5.20 -8.81 -11.11
N ALA A 103 5.43 -8.10 -10.00
CA ALA A 103 6.56 -7.21 -9.85
C ALA A 103 7.90 -7.97 -9.93
N THR A 104 8.03 -9.07 -9.20
CA THR A 104 9.24 -9.90 -9.20
C THR A 104 9.47 -10.55 -10.57
N ALA A 105 8.43 -11.12 -11.18
CA ALA A 105 8.54 -11.70 -12.52
C ALA A 105 8.99 -10.66 -13.56
N TYR A 106 8.44 -9.43 -13.47
CA TYR A 106 8.84 -8.33 -14.33
C TYR A 106 10.28 -7.88 -14.08
N SER A 107 10.73 -7.81 -12.82
CA SER A 107 12.12 -7.49 -12.49
C SER A 107 13.09 -8.51 -13.06
N ILE A 108 12.80 -9.82 -12.89
CA ILE A 108 13.63 -10.90 -13.45
C ILE A 108 13.67 -10.84 -14.98
N TYR A 109 12.52 -10.63 -15.63
CA TYR A 109 12.46 -10.52 -17.09
C TYR A 109 13.30 -9.35 -17.63
N LYS A 110 13.32 -8.22 -16.92
CA LYS A 110 14.04 -7.01 -17.34
C LYS A 110 15.52 -7.05 -17.02
N GLU A 111 15.91 -7.73 -15.94
CA GLU A 111 17.28 -7.84 -15.46
C GLU A 111 17.63 -9.34 -15.30
N PRO A 112 17.73 -10.10 -16.40
CA PRO A 112 17.91 -11.56 -16.37
C PRO A 112 19.25 -12.00 -15.76
N GLU A 113 20.20 -11.08 -15.62
CA GLU A 113 21.51 -11.25 -14.98
C GLU A 113 21.46 -11.31 -13.44
N LEU A 114 20.29 -11.08 -12.82
CA LEU A 114 20.06 -11.23 -11.38
C LEU A 114 19.79 -12.70 -10.94
N LEU A 115 19.78 -13.65 -11.88
CA LEU A 115 19.65 -15.10 -11.65
C LEU A 115 21.03 -15.79 -11.67
#